data_AF-A0A844IYB1-F1
#
_entry.id   AF-A0A844IYB1-F1
#
_cell.length_a   1.000
_cell.length_b   1.000
_cell.length_c   1.000
_cell.angle_alpha   90.00
_cell.angle_beta   90.00
_cell.angle_gamma   90.00
#
_symmetry.space_group_name_H-M   'P 1'
#
loop_
_entity.id
_entity.type
_entity.pdbx_description
1 polymer ?
#
loop_
_entity_poly.entity_id
_entity_poly.type
_entity_poly.pdbx_seq_one_letter_code
_entity_poly.pdbx_strand_id
1 'polypeptide(L)'
;MWKFSLIRRLYDLGLQEQDIRNLYRFIDWVMILPKPLENQLWSEYKKFEQERTMRYITTGERIGYERGIEEGRQEGERLVILKLLKRRLGELSPETTQRIQSLSVNQLENLSEALLDFSSMADLLNWLQLN
;
A
#
# COMPACT_ATOMS: atom_id res chain seq x y z
N MET A 1 -13.04 -12.17 -15.42
CA MET A 1 -13.11 -13.10 -16.59
C MET A 1 -12.57 -14.49 -16.28
N TRP A 2 -11.41 -14.69 -15.64
CA TRP A 2 -10.89 -16.05 -15.33
C TRP A 2 -11.64 -16.78 -14.18
N LYS A 3 -12.11 -16.06 -13.15
CA LYS A 3 -12.89 -16.66 -12.04
C LYS A 3 -14.17 -17.36 -12.51
N PHE A 4 -14.85 -16.80 -13.51
CA PHE A 4 -16.08 -17.37 -14.07
C PHE A 4 -15.81 -18.66 -14.87
N SER A 5 -14.71 -18.69 -15.64
CA SER A 5 -14.28 -19.89 -16.36
C SER A 5 -13.87 -21.03 -15.42
N LEU A 6 -13.25 -20.69 -14.28
CA LEU A 6 -12.91 -21.66 -13.23
C LEU A 6 -14.17 -22.23 -12.58
N ILE A 7 -15.13 -21.38 -12.19
CA ILE A 7 -16.41 -21.81 -11.59
C ILE A 7 -17.17 -22.74 -12.54
N ARG A 8 -17.28 -22.37 -13.82
CA ARG A 8 -17.96 -23.20 -14.83
C ARG A 8 -17.30 -24.57 -14.96
N ARG A 9 -15.97 -24.63 -14.99
CA ARG A 9 -15.22 -25.89 -15.08
C ARG A 9 -15.39 -26.76 -13.82
N LEU A 10 -15.56 -26.16 -12.64
CA LEU A 10 -15.82 -26.89 -11.40
C LEU A 10 -17.22 -27.51 -11.37
N TYR A 11 -18.22 -26.83 -11.93
CA TYR A 11 -19.55 -27.42 -12.18
C TYR A 11 -19.49 -28.55 -13.21
N ASP A 12 -18.75 -28.38 -14.31
CA ASP A 12 -18.60 -29.40 -15.35
C ASP A 12 -17.89 -30.66 -14.84
N LEU A 13 -17.08 -30.55 -13.77
CA LEU A 13 -16.44 -31.66 -13.07
C LEU A 13 -17.36 -32.36 -12.05
N GLY A 14 -18.63 -31.94 -11.94
CA GLY A 14 -19.64 -32.58 -11.09
C GLY A 14 -19.54 -32.26 -9.60
N LEU A 15 -18.78 -31.23 -9.22
CA LEU A 15 -18.69 -30.80 -7.83
C LEU A 15 -20.04 -30.26 -7.35
N GLN A 16 -20.40 -30.58 -6.10
CA GLN A 16 -21.62 -30.06 -5.52
C GLN A 16 -21.50 -28.57 -5.29
N GLU A 17 -22.63 -27.86 -5.43
CA GLU A 17 -22.69 -26.40 -5.27
C GLU A 17 -22.10 -25.93 -3.92
N GLN A 18 -22.31 -26.71 -2.86
CA GLN A 18 -21.75 -26.41 -1.54
C GLN A 18 -20.21 -26.47 -1.53
N ASP A 19 -19.62 -27.43 -2.24
CA ASP A 19 -18.17 -27.58 -2.36
C ASP A 19 -17.57 -26.48 -3.24
N ILE A 20 -18.28 -26.08 -4.30
CA ILE A 20 -17.89 -24.94 -5.14
C ILE A 20 -17.94 -23.65 -4.32
N ARG A 21 -18.97 -23.45 -3.47
CA ARG A 21 -19.04 -22.30 -2.55
C ARG A 21 -17.96 -22.36 -1.46
N ASN A 22 -17.64 -23.53 -0.93
CA ASN A 22 -16.56 -23.71 0.05
C ASN A 22 -15.21 -23.39 -0.57
N LEU A 23 -14.94 -23.89 -1.77
CA LEU A 23 -13.73 -23.63 -2.53
C LEU A 23 -13.64 -22.16 -2.93
N TYR A 24 -14.75 -21.54 -3.34
CA TYR A 24 -14.80 -20.11 -3.63
C TYR A 24 -14.53 -19.28 -2.37
N ARG A 25 -15.12 -19.63 -1.21
CA ARG A 25 -14.82 -18.99 0.08
C ARG A 25 -13.36 -19.16 0.48
N PHE A 26 -12.80 -20.36 0.30
CA PHE A 26 -11.39 -20.63 0.57
C PHE A 26 -10.49 -19.77 -0.33
N ILE A 27 -10.77 -19.71 -1.63
CA ILE A 27 -10.00 -18.92 -2.61
C ILE A 27 -10.16 -17.42 -2.33
N ASP A 28 -11.38 -16.90 -2.09
CA ASP A 28 -11.59 -15.49 -1.74
C ASP A 28 -10.97 -15.13 -0.38
N TRP A 29 -10.90 -16.06 0.59
CA TRP A 29 -10.22 -15.86 1.87
C TRP A 29 -8.69 -15.91 1.75
N VAL A 30 -8.15 -16.78 0.90
CA VAL A 30 -6.72 -16.79 0.53
C VAL A 30 -6.34 -15.55 -0.29
N MET A 31 -7.26 -14.99 -1.09
CA MET A 31 -7.04 -13.73 -1.85
C MET A 31 -7.19 -12.45 -1.02
N ILE A 32 -7.72 -12.52 0.21
CA ILE A 32 -7.78 -11.40 1.16
C ILE A 32 -7.34 -11.90 2.53
N LEU A 33 -6.04 -12.12 2.67
CA LEU A 33 -5.43 -12.42 3.95
C LEU A 33 -5.54 -11.18 4.86
N PRO A 34 -6.14 -11.27 6.07
CA PRO A 34 -6.13 -10.16 7.01
C PRO A 34 -4.70 -9.65 7.24
N LYS A 35 -4.48 -8.34 7.10
CA LYS A 35 -3.15 -7.70 7.17
C LYS A 35 -2.19 -8.24 8.25
N PRO A 36 -2.61 -8.49 9.50
CA PRO A 36 -1.72 -9.06 10.51
C PRO A 36 -1.25 -10.49 10.19
N LEU A 37 -2.13 -11.33 9.64
CA LEU A 37 -1.79 -12.69 9.23
C LEU A 37 -0.91 -12.69 7.97
N GLU A 38 -1.13 -11.73 7.07
CA GLU A 38 -0.27 -11.50 5.91
C GLU A 38 1.15 -11.17 6.34
N ASN A 39 1.31 -10.23 7.27
CA ASN A 39 2.62 -9.84 7.80
C ASN A 39 3.33 -11.00 8.52
N GLN A 40 2.58 -11.81 9.27
CA GLN A 40 3.13 -12.98 9.95
C GLN A 40 3.59 -14.05 8.94
N LEU A 41 2.77 -14.33 7.93
CA LEU A 41 3.08 -15.29 6.87
C LEU A 41 4.32 -14.86 6.06
N TRP A 42 4.44 -13.57 5.73
CA TRP A 42 5.64 -13.04 5.07
C TRP A 42 6.91 -13.11 5.94
N SER A 43 6.77 -12.89 7.26
CA SER A 43 7.88 -12.99 8.22
C SER A 43 8.39 -14.42 8.35
N GLU A 44 7.48 -15.38 8.47
CA GLU A 44 7.80 -16.81 8.51
C GLU A 44 8.37 -17.30 7.18
N TYR A 45 7.85 -16.81 6.05
CA TYR A 45 8.35 -17.14 4.72
C TYR A 45 9.76 -16.61 4.46
N LYS A 46 10.07 -15.36 4.83
CA LYS A 46 11.44 -14.81 4.68
C LYS A 46 12.48 -15.65 5.42
N LYS A 47 12.13 -16.18 6.59
CA LYS A 47 13.00 -17.09 7.35
C LYS A 47 13.16 -18.43 6.62
N PHE A 48 12.08 -18.98 6.08
CA PHE A 48 12.10 -20.22 5.33
C PHE A 48 12.89 -20.12 3.99
N GLU A 49 12.83 -18.99 3.28
CA GLU A 49 13.61 -18.77 2.05
C GLU A 49 15.12 -18.72 2.31
N GLN A 50 15.54 -18.09 3.43
CA GLN A 50 16.94 -18.04 3.85
C GLN A 50 17.51 -19.43 4.16
N GLU A 51 16.66 -20.36 4.60
CA GLU A 51 17.06 -21.72 4.97
C GLU A 51 17.15 -22.70 3.78
N ARG A 52 16.45 -22.45 2.66
CA ARG A 52 16.30 -23.46 1.59
C ARG A 52 16.54 -23.03 0.14
N THR A 53 16.97 -21.80 -0.15
CA THR A 53 17.43 -21.36 -1.50
C THR A 53 16.53 -21.82 -2.67
N MET A 54 15.21 -21.69 -2.56
CA MET A 54 14.28 -22.07 -3.64
C MET A 54 13.38 -20.90 -4.00
N ARG A 55 13.52 -20.38 -5.24
CA ARG A 55 12.72 -19.27 -5.81
C ARG A 55 11.33 -19.76 -6.19
N TYR A 56 10.32 -19.49 -5.37
CA TYR A 56 8.91 -19.75 -5.74
C TYR A 56 8.05 -18.51 -5.82
N ILE A 57 8.53 -17.32 -5.46
CA ILE A 57 7.82 -16.10 -5.79
C ILE A 57 7.92 -15.89 -7.30
N THR A 58 6.79 -15.94 -8.01
CA THR A 58 6.76 -15.43 -9.38
C THR A 58 7.15 -13.95 -9.31
N THR A 59 8.06 -13.49 -10.16
CA THR A 59 8.60 -12.11 -10.11
C THR A 59 7.52 -11.03 -9.92
N GLY A 60 6.28 -11.26 -10.39
CA GLY A 60 5.14 -10.38 -10.21
C GLY A 60 4.63 -10.24 -8.76
N GLU A 61 4.58 -11.30 -7.97
CA GLU A 61 4.12 -11.22 -6.56
C GLU A 61 5.15 -10.50 -5.69
N ARG A 62 6.45 -10.71 -5.92
CA ARG A 62 7.53 -9.96 -5.23
C ARG A 62 7.44 -8.48 -5.54
N ILE A 63 7.33 -8.14 -6.83
CA ILE A 63 7.20 -6.75 -7.28
C ILE A 63 5.93 -6.12 -6.69
N GLY A 64 4.81 -6.84 -6.67
CA GLY A 64 3.55 -6.37 -6.11
C GLY A 64 3.66 -6.07 -4.61
N TYR A 65 4.30 -6.96 -3.85
CA TYR A 65 4.54 -6.76 -2.43
C TYR A 65 5.47 -5.57 -2.16
N GLU A 66 6.64 -5.53 -2.81
CA GLU A 66 7.60 -4.42 -2.67
C GLU A 66 6.96 -3.08 -3.03
N ARG A 67 6.21 -3.04 -4.13
CA ARG A 67 5.46 -1.85 -4.57
C ARG A 67 4.40 -1.45 -3.55
N GLY A 68 3.64 -2.40 -3.00
CA GLY A 68 2.61 -2.11 -2.00
C GLY A 68 3.18 -1.57 -0.69
N ILE A 69 4.34 -2.07 -0.26
CA ILE A 69 5.05 -1.52 0.91
C ILE A 69 5.51 -0.09 0.63
N GLU A 70 6.08 0.16 -0.54
CA GLU A 70 6.60 1.49 -0.89
C GLU A 70 5.47 2.52 -1.08
N GLU A 71 4.41 2.17 -1.79
CA GLU A 71 3.21 3.03 -1.94
C GLU A 71 2.57 3.32 -0.56
N GLY A 72 2.48 2.31 0.31
CA GLY A 72 1.93 2.47 1.66
C GLY A 72 2.76 3.37 2.55
N ARG A 73 4.09 3.31 2.44
CA ARG A 73 5.02 4.20 3.16
C ARG A 73 4.85 5.65 2.71
N GLN A 74 4.80 5.89 1.39
CA GLN A 74 4.65 7.23 0.82
C GLN A 74 3.31 7.87 1.18
N GLU A 75 2.23 7.11 1.12
CA GLU A 75 0.91 7.61 1.53
C GLU A 75 0.87 7.93 3.03
N GLY A 76 1.47 7.07 3.86
CA GLY A 76 1.61 7.31 5.29
C GLY A 76 2.39 8.59 5.62
N GLU A 77 3.50 8.82 4.93
CA GLU A 77 4.32 10.03 5.07
C GLU A 77 3.54 11.30 4.71
N ARG A 78 2.84 11.31 3.56
CA ARG A 78 1.99 12.43 3.14
C ARG A 78 0.93 12.76 4.19
N LEU A 79 0.25 11.73 4.70
CA LEU A 79 -0.80 11.91 5.71
C LEU A 79 -0.24 12.52 7.01
N VAL A 80 0.96 12.13 7.43
CA VAL A 80 1.62 12.69 8.60
C VAL A 80 2.01 14.15 8.35
N ILE A 81 2.66 14.45 7.22
CA ILE A 81 3.06 15.81 6.85
C ILE A 81 1.85 16.75 6.81
N LEU A 82 0.76 16.34 6.14
CA LEU A 82 -0.47 17.15 6.08
C LEU A 82 -1.07 17.41 7.46
N LYS A 83 -1.08 16.41 8.35
CA LYS A 83 -1.56 16.59 9.73
C LYS A 83 -0.67 17.54 10.53
N LEU A 84 0.65 17.45 10.38
CA LEU A 84 1.60 18.32 11.08
C LEU A 84 1.49 19.76 10.58
N LEU A 85 1.47 19.97 9.27
CA LEU A 85 1.26 21.28 8.65
C LEU A 85 -0.06 21.89 9.08
N LYS A 86 -1.16 21.11 9.06
CA LYS A 86 -2.46 21.57 9.54
C LYS A 86 -2.44 21.99 11.01
N ARG A 87 -1.73 21.22 11.85
CA ARG A 87 -1.61 21.52 13.29
C ARG A 87 -0.77 22.77 13.55
N ARG A 88 0.26 23.02 12.74
CA ARG A 88 1.21 24.12 12.96
C ARG A 88 0.77 25.43 12.31
N LEU A 89 0.23 25.36 11.09
CA LEU A 89 -0.09 26.51 10.25
C LEU A 89 -1.59 26.78 10.14
N GLY A 90 -2.43 25.90 10.67
CA GLY A 90 -3.90 25.99 10.57
C GLY A 90 -4.45 25.29 9.34
N GLU A 91 -5.68 25.61 8.96
CA GLU A 91 -6.33 24.98 7.80
C GLU A 91 -5.56 25.22 6.50
N LEU A 92 -5.27 24.15 5.77
CA LEU A 92 -4.64 24.18 4.46
C LEU A 92 -5.73 24.29 3.39
N SER A 93 -5.51 25.10 2.36
CA SER A 93 -6.46 25.14 1.24
C SER A 93 -6.42 23.83 0.45
N PRO A 94 -7.50 23.51 -0.31
CA PRO A 94 -7.51 22.34 -1.18
C PRO A 94 -6.36 22.33 -2.19
N GLU A 95 -5.98 23.50 -2.72
CA GLU A 95 -4.90 23.66 -3.69
C GLU A 95 -3.54 23.32 -3.07
N THR A 96 -3.27 23.83 -1.87
CA THR A 96 -2.03 23.50 -1.14
C THR A 96 -1.95 22.03 -0.79
N THR A 97 -3.07 21.44 -0.35
CA THR A 97 -3.17 20.01 -0.03
C THR A 97 -2.88 19.16 -1.26
N GLN A 98 -3.48 19.49 -2.40
CA GLN A 98 -3.27 18.78 -3.66
C GLN A 98 -1.81 18.92 -4.14
N ARG A 99 -1.21 20.10 -3.98
CA ARG A 99 0.20 20.33 -4.32
C ARG A 99 1.14 19.46 -3.47
N ILE A 100 0.87 19.32 -2.17
CA ILE A 100 1.65 18.44 -1.28
C ILE A 100 1.47 16.97 -1.68
N GLN A 101 0.25 16.55 -2.03
CA GLN A 101 -0.03 15.19 -2.48
C GLN A 101 0.63 14.84 -3.83
N SER A 102 0.97 15.82 -4.66
CA SER A 102 1.67 15.59 -5.93
C SER A 102 3.19 15.62 -5.82
N LEU A 103 3.74 15.91 -4.64
CA LEU A 103 5.19 15.89 -4.41
C LEU A 103 5.76 14.47 -4.58
N SER A 104 6.96 14.41 -5.14
CA SER A 104 7.79 13.21 -5.17
C SER A 104 8.26 12.83 -3.77
N VAL A 105 8.72 11.59 -3.62
CA VAL A 105 9.24 11.07 -2.34
C VAL A 105 10.35 11.95 -1.77
N ASN A 106 11.35 12.30 -2.59
CA ASN A 106 12.46 13.14 -2.15
C ASN A 106 11.98 14.54 -1.70
N GLN A 107 10.97 15.10 -2.37
CA GLN A 107 10.38 16.38 -1.96
C GLN A 107 9.61 16.24 -0.65
N LEU A 108 8.92 15.12 -0.41
CA LEU A 108 8.22 14.87 0.85
C LEU A 108 9.20 14.70 2.01
N GLU A 109 10.29 13.98 1.81
CA GLU A 109 11.36 13.83 2.81
C GLU A 109 11.96 15.21 3.15
N ASN A 110 12.30 16.00 2.14
CA ASN A 110 12.79 17.38 2.34
C ASN A 110 11.75 18.28 3.04
N LEU A 111 10.47 18.14 2.70
CA LEU A 111 9.38 18.87 3.36
C LEU A 111 9.23 18.44 4.82
N SER A 112 9.46 17.15 5.13
CA SER A 112 9.37 16.61 6.49
C SER A 112 10.35 17.25 7.46
N GLU A 113 11.53 17.64 6.96
CA GLU A 113 12.55 18.38 7.72
C GLU A 113 12.20 19.87 7.76
N ALA A 114 11.97 20.48 6.59
CA ALA A 114 11.70 21.93 6.48
C ALA A 114 10.44 22.36 7.25
N LEU A 115 9.42 21.51 7.33
CA LEU A 115 8.18 21.84 8.04
C LEU A 115 8.39 22.11 9.53
N LEU A 116 9.49 21.63 10.12
CA LEU A 116 9.87 21.87 11.51
C LEU A 116 10.39 23.30 11.76
N ASP A 117 10.71 24.04 10.71
CA ASP A 117 11.15 25.44 10.79
C ASP A 117 10.08 26.46 10.36
N PHE A 118 8.99 26.02 9.72
CA PHE A 118 7.89 26.89 9.30
C PHE A 118 7.18 27.58 10.46
N SER A 119 7.18 28.90 10.45
CA SER A 119 6.47 29.72 11.45
C SER A 119 5.14 30.27 10.91
N SER A 120 4.93 30.21 9.59
CA SER A 120 3.76 30.78 8.93
C SER A 120 3.38 30.04 7.66
N MET A 121 2.16 30.30 7.16
CA MET A 121 1.71 29.79 5.85
C MET A 121 2.59 30.29 4.70
N ALA A 122 3.18 31.49 4.83
CA ALA A 122 4.06 32.05 3.81
C ALA A 122 5.32 31.19 3.61
N ASP A 123 5.87 30.61 4.69
CA ASP A 123 7.05 29.74 4.61
C ASP A 123 6.76 28.50 3.77
N LEU A 124 5.60 27.86 4.00
CA LEU A 124 5.14 26.71 3.22
C LEU A 124 4.94 27.08 1.75
N LEU A 125 4.27 28.19 1.46
CA LEU A 125 4.00 28.61 0.08
C LEU A 125 5.29 28.95 -0.67
N ASN A 126 6.24 29.61 -0.02
CA ASN A 126 7.55 29.89 -0.60
C ASN A 126 8.32 28.59 -0.88
N TRP A 127 8.31 27.65 0.06
CA TRP A 127 8.96 26.35 -0.12
C TRP A 127 8.36 25.58 -1.31
N LEU A 128 7.03 25.56 -1.45
CA LEU A 128 6.30 24.90 -2.53
C LEU A 128 6.49 25.57 -3.91
N GLN A 129 6.95 26.82 -3.96
CA GLN A 129 7.31 27.50 -5.21
C GLN A 129 8.73 27.17 -5.67
N LEU A 130 9.63 26.94 -4.71
CA LEU A 130 11.04 26.62 -4.98
C LEU A 130 11.27 25.13 -5.29
N ASN A 131 10.30 24.27 -4.99
CA ASN A 131 10.36 22.82 -5.16
C ASN A 131 9.20 22.28 -6.02
#